data_AF-A0A929FTR6-F1
#
_entry.id   AF-A0A929FTR6-F1
#
_cell.length_a   1.000
_cell.length_b   1.000
_cell.length_c   1.000
_cell.angle_alpha   90.00
_cell.angle_beta   90.00
_cell.angle_gamma   90.00
#
_symmetry.space_group_name_H-M   'P 1'
#
loop_
_entity.id
_entity.type
_entity.pdbx_description
1 polymer ?
#
loop_
_entity_poly.entity_id
_entity_poly.type
_entity_poly.pdbx_seq_one_letter_code
_entity_poly.pdbx_strand_id
1 'polypeptide(L)' 'MTEKNAARIYKQVEQAQAQQQRQKALSNPEAFIILAAARGYTFTVKDLEAQLSQLSDEEVAGIFNPGIGPRRHLFPR' A
#
# COMPACT_ATOMS: atom_id res chain seq x y z
N MET A 1 22.04 -25.15 -5.40
CA MET A 1 21.57 -24.54 -4.13
C MET A 1 21.40 -23.03 -4.31
N THR A 2 20.34 -22.59 -5.01
CA THR A 2 20.10 -21.16 -5.32
C THR A 2 18.61 -20.80 -5.38
N GLU A 3 17.75 -21.81 -5.50
CA GLU A 3 16.28 -21.64 -5.62
C GLU A 3 15.59 -21.24 -4.30
N LYS A 4 16.28 -21.33 -3.15
CA LYS A 4 15.72 -20.96 -1.83
C LYS A 4 15.70 -19.45 -1.52
N ASN A 5 16.12 -18.57 -2.45
CA ASN A 5 16.30 -17.14 -2.15
C ASN A 5 15.33 -16.17 -2.84
N ALA A 6 14.85 -16.45 -4.05
CA ALA A 6 14.05 -15.46 -4.80
C ALA A 6 12.73 -15.09 -4.11
N ALA A 7 11.99 -16.09 -3.61
CA ALA A 7 10.73 -15.85 -2.90
C ALA A 7 10.90 -15.06 -1.59
N ARG A 8 12.01 -15.28 -0.87
CA ARG A 8 12.32 -14.55 0.36
C ARG A 8 12.71 -13.10 0.06
N ILE A 9 13.56 -12.90 -0.95
CA ILE A 9 13.96 -11.56 -1.41
C ILE A 9 12.73 -10.79 -1.90
N TYR A 10 11.87 -11.43 -2.69
CA TYR A 10 10.62 -10.84 -3.16
C TYR A 10 9.77 -10.34 -1.98
N LYS A 11 9.54 -11.18 -0.96
CA LYS A 11 8.80 -10.78 0.26
C LYS A 11 9.44 -9.59 0.99
N GLN A 12 10.77 -9.56 1.07
CA GLN A 12 11.47 -8.43 1.71
C GLN A 12 11.30 -7.13 0.92
N VAL A 13 11.40 -7.20 -0.40
CA VAL A 13 11.17 -6.04 -1.28
C VAL A 13 9.72 -5.55 -1.18
N GLU A 14 8.76 -6.47 -1.18
CA GLU A 14 7.34 -6.17 -1.03
C GLU A 14 7.05 -5.44 0.30
N GLN A 15 7.59 -5.94 1.41
CA GLN A 15 7.48 -5.29 2.72
C GLN A 15 8.15 -3.90 2.75
N ALA A 16 9.34 -3.77 2.16
CA ALA A 16 10.03 -2.49 2.09
C ALA A 16 9.25 -1.46 1.26
N GLN A 17 8.65 -1.87 0.15
CA GLN A 17 7.80 -1.01 -0.68
C GLN A 17 6.54 -0.57 0.07
N ALA A 18 5.87 -1.48 0.77
CA ALA A 18 4.71 -1.15 1.59
C ALA A 18 5.06 -0.12 2.68
N GLN A 19 6.18 -0.31 3.38
CA GLN A 19 6.67 0.65 4.38
C GLN A 19 7.00 2.01 3.75
N GLN A 20 7.66 2.03 2.59
CA GLN A 20 7.98 3.26 1.87
C GLN A 20 6.72 4.04 1.46
N GLN A 21 5.69 3.35 0.97
CA GLN A 21 4.42 3.97 0.60
C GLN A 21 3.72 4.55 1.83
N ARG A 22 3.71 3.84 2.96
CA ARG A 22 3.14 4.35 4.22
C ARG A 22 3.90 5.59 4.71
N GLN A 23 5.23 5.57 4.68
CA GLN A 23 6.05 6.75 5.01
C GLN A 23 5.78 7.93 4.08
N LYS A 24 5.59 7.67 2.78
CA LYS A 24 5.25 8.70 1.79
C LYS A 24 3.87 9.32 2.06
N ALA A 25 2.91 8.52 2.52
CA ALA A 25 1.59 9.03 2.92
C ALA A 25 1.70 9.95 4.13
N LEU A 26 2.55 9.62 5.12
CA LEU A 26 2.75 10.44 6.31
C LEU A 26 3.61 11.68 6.05
N SER A 27 4.54 11.64 5.10
CA SER A 27 5.40 12.79 4.78
C SER A 27 4.68 13.85 3.95
N ASN A 28 3.65 13.48 3.19
CA ASN A 28 2.78 14.42 2.49
C ASN A 28 1.30 14.01 2.65
N PRO A 29 0.71 14.28 3.82
CA PRO A 29 -0.62 13.81 4.18
C PRO A 29 -1.71 14.41 3.29
N GLU A 30 -1.60 15.69 2.92
CA GLU A 30 -2.60 16.37 2.10
C GLU A 30 -2.72 15.75 0.71
N ALA A 31 -1.58 15.50 0.04
CA ALA A 31 -1.57 14.87 -1.27
C ALA A 31 -2.16 13.45 -1.22
N PHE A 32 -1.85 12.69 -0.17
CA PHE A 32 -2.42 11.36 0.02
C PHE A 32 -3.93 11.39 0.25
N ILE A 33 -4.43 12.31 1.09
CA ILE A 33 -5.87 12.46 1.36
C ILE A 33 -6.65 12.79 0.08
N ILE A 34 -6.10 13.63 -0.80
CA ILE A 34 -6.72 13.95 -2.10
C ILE A 34 -6.83 12.69 -2.98
N LEU A 35 -5.76 11.90 -3.07
CA LEU A 35 -5.77 10.64 -3.83
C LEU A 35 -6.74 9.62 -3.21
N ALA A 36 -6.79 9.55 -1.89
CA ALA A 36 -7.66 8.65 -1.16
C ALA A 36 -9.14 9.01 -1.35
N ALA A 37 -9.47 10.31 -1.37
CA ALA A 37 -10.82 10.80 -1.65
C ALA A 37 -11.32 10.39 -3.04
N ALA A 38 -10.44 10.39 -4.05
CA ALA A 38 -10.78 9.91 -5.39
C ALA A 38 -11.14 8.41 -5.42
N ARG A 39 -10.73 7.63 -4.40
CA ARG A 39 -11.11 6.22 -4.20
C ARG A 39 -12.27 6.03 -3.22
N GLY A 40 -12.85 7.10 -2.68
CA GLY A 40 -13.97 7.03 -1.73
C GLY A 40 -13.55 6.89 -0.26
N TYR A 41 -12.26 7.01 0.06
CA TYR A 41 -11.80 7.08 1.45
C TYR A 41 -11.92 8.51 1.98
N THR A 42 -12.30 8.64 3.24
CA THR A 42 -12.39 9.95 3.92
C THR A 42 -11.44 9.94 5.10
N PHE A 43 -10.30 10.60 4.95
CA PHE A 43 -9.26 10.69 5.97
C PHE A 43 -9.11 12.11 6.48
N THR A 44 -8.64 12.25 7.73
CA THR A 44 -8.26 13.54 8.31
C THR A 44 -6.76 13.54 8.57
N VAL A 45 -6.12 14.71 8.53
CA VAL A 45 -4.67 14.81 8.81
C VAL A 45 -4.36 14.35 10.23
N LYS A 46 -5.27 14.60 11.20
CA LYS A 46 -5.09 14.24 12.60
C LYS A 46 -5.12 12.72 12.83
N ASP A 47 -6.00 12.02 12.12
CA ASP A 47 -6.21 10.58 12.33
C ASP A 47 -5.49 9.73 11.29
N LEU A 48 -4.74 10.37 10.37
CA LEU A 48 -4.16 9.69 9.21
C LEU A 48 -3.29 8.51 9.61
N GLU A 49 -2.43 8.64 10.61
CA GLU A 49 -1.55 7.55 11.04
C GLU A 49 -2.34 6.34 11.55
N ALA A 50 -3.37 6.58 12.37
CA ALA A 50 -4.24 5.53 12.89
C ALA A 50 -5.06 4.88 11.77
N GLN A 51 -5.61 5.67 10.85
CA GLN A 51 -6.39 5.19 9.71
C GLN A 51 -5.52 4.41 8.71
N LEU A 52 -4.31 4.88 8.44
CA LEU A 52 -3.34 4.21 7.58
C LEU A 52 -2.90 2.86 8.17
N SER A 53 -2.87 2.71 9.50
CA SER A 53 -2.57 1.44 10.16
C SER A 53 -3.65 0.37 9.94
N GLN A 54 -4.90 0.79 9.66
CA GLN A 54 -6.03 -0.10 9.40
C GLN A 54 -6.10 -0.58 7.95
N LEU A 55 -5.44 0.13 7.02
CA LEU A 55 -5.37 -0.24 5.61
C LEU A 55 -4.39 -1.40 5.39
N SER A 56 -4.77 -2.29 4.49
CA SER A 56 -3.85 -3.27 3.92
C SER A 56 -2.83 -2.60 3.00
N ASP A 57 -1.68 -3.26 2.80
CA ASP A 57 -0.64 -2.75 1.93
C ASP A 57 -1.13 -2.59 0.47
N GLU A 58 -2.04 -3.46 0.02
CA GLU A 58 -2.67 -3.38 -1.30
C GLU A 58 -3.56 -2.13 -1.44
N GLU A 59 -4.30 -1.76 -0.40
CA GLU A 59 -5.16 -0.57 -0.43
C GLU A 59 -4.32 0.71 -0.49
N VAL A 60 -3.27 0.80 0.34
CA VAL A 60 -2.34 1.93 0.34
C VAL A 60 -1.65 2.05 -1.03
N ALA A 61 -1.14 0.94 -1.57
CA ALA A 61 -0.52 0.89 -2.89
C ALA A 61 -1.51 1.32 -3.98
N GLY A 62 -2.76 0.90 -3.87
CA GLY A 62 -3.81 1.26 -4.80
C GLY A 62 -4.15 2.76 -4.78
N ILE A 63 -4.16 3.40 -3.61
CA ILE A 63 -4.35 4.85 -3.51
C ILE A 63 -3.26 5.60 -4.28
N PHE A 64 -2.00 5.16 -4.19
CA PHE A 64 -0.91 5.74 -4.97
C PHE A 64 -0.95 5.39 -6.46
N ASN A 65 -1.54 4.24 -6.83
CA ASN A 65 -1.57 3.71 -8.18
C ASN A 65 -3.02 3.51 -8.65
N PRO A 66 -3.75 4.59 -8.99
CA PRO A 66 -5.11 4.47 -9.51
C PRO A 66 -5.11 3.70 -10.83
N GLY A 67 -6.12 2.84 -11.03
CA GLY A 67 -6.27 2.02 -12.22
C GLY A 67 -5.43 0.72 -12.25
N ILE A 68 -4.49 0.54 -11.31
CA ILE A 68 -3.73 -0.70 -11.16
C ILE A 68 -4.40 -1.55 -10.07
N GLY A 69 -5.06 -2.63 -10.48
CA GLY A 69 -5.69 -3.59 -9.56
C GLY A 69 -4.67 -4.56 -8.94
N PRO A 70 -4.97 -5.16 -7.77
CA PRO A 70 -4.12 -6.16 -7.16
C PRO A 70 -4.02 -7.40 -8.06
N ARG A 71 -2.83 -8.01 -8.11
CA ARG A 71 -2.65 -9.30 -8.80
C ARG A 71 -3.24 -10.40 -7.95
N ARG A 72 -4.44 -10.85 -8.31
CA ARG A 72 -5.09 -12.00 -7.68
C ARG A 72 -4.93 -13.25 -8.52
N HIS A 73 -4.94 -14.41 -7.86
CA HIS A 73 -5.06 -15.67 -8.56
C HIS A 73 -6.42 -15.73 -9.27
N LEU A 74 -6.44 -16.20 -10.52
CA LEU A 74 -7.67 -16.41 -11.29
C LEU A 74 -8.58 -17.46 -10.64
N PHE A 75 -7.98 -18.44 -9.96
CA PHE A 75 -8.70 -19.46 -9.20
C PHE A 75 -8.31 -19.37 -7.72
N PRO A 76 -9.28 -19.40 -6.79
CA PRO A 76 -8.97 -19.46 -5.37
C PRO A 76 -8.14 -20.73 -5.07
N ARG A 77 -7.14 -20.58 -4.21
CA ARG A 77 -6.33 -21.71 -3.71
C ARG A 77 -7.05 -22.44 -2.61
#